data_AF-A0A521F3H6-F1
#
_entry.id   AF-A0A521F3H6-F1
#
_cell.length_a   1.000
_cell.length_b   1.000
_cell.length_c   1.000
_cell.angle_alpha   90.00
_cell.angle_beta   90.00
_cell.angle_gamma   90.00
#
_symmetry.space_group_name_H-M   'P 1'
#
loop_
_entity.id
_entity.type
_entity.pdbx_description
1 polymer ?
#
loop_
_entity_poly.entity_id
_entity_poly.type
_entity_poly.pdbx_seq_one_letter_code
_entity_poly.pdbx_strand_id
1 'polypeptide(L)' 'MKDLLVKINAEIDTFKAEAESLTEKGIKAAGPRARKATLEIEKLLKEFRKVSIEESKK' A
#
# COMPACT_ATOMS: atom_id res chain seq x y z
N MET A 1 -14.39 -6.50 -3.65
CA MET A 1 -13.82 -6.32 -2.29
C MET A 1 -12.65 -7.27 -2.01
N LYS A 2 -12.78 -8.60 -2.21
CA LYS A 2 -11.69 -9.57 -2.02
C LYS A 2 -10.43 -9.24 -2.86
N ASP A 3 -10.60 -8.90 -4.14
CA ASP A 3 -9.46 -8.54 -5.00
C ASP A 3 -8.73 -7.27 -4.55
N LEU A 4 -9.46 -6.33 -3.95
CA LEU A 4 -8.87 -5.10 -3.42
C LEU A 4 -8.02 -5.39 -2.18
N LEU A 5 -8.49 -6.28 -1.30
CA LEU A 5 -7.72 -6.73 -0.15
C LEU A 5 -6.45 -7.47 -0.57
N VAL A 6 -6.52 -8.31 -1.61
CA VAL A 6 -5.34 -8.99 -2.16
C VAL A 6 -4.31 -7.97 -2.67
N LYS A 7 -4.75 -6.95 -3.42
CA LYS A 7 -3.86 -5.89 -3.92
C LYS A 7 -3.25 -5.08 -2.78
N ILE A 8 -4.04 -4.67 -1.79
CA ILE A 8 -3.56 -3.91 -0.63
C ILE A 8 -2.47 -4.70 0.11
N ASN A 9 -2.70 -5.99 0.38
CA ASN A 9 -1.72 -6.83 1.07
C ASN A 9 -0.43 -6.97 0.25
N ALA A 10 -0.53 -7.19 -1.07
CA ALA A 10 0.63 -7.29 -1.94
C ALA A 10 1.49 -6.00 -1.95
N GLU A 11 0.85 -4.83 -2.00
CA GLU A 11 1.56 -3.55 -1.94
C GLU A 11 2.21 -3.31 -0.56
N ILE A 12 1.54 -3.70 0.54
CA ILE A 12 2.11 -3.61 1.89
C ILE A 12 3.32 -4.51 2.04
N ASP A 13 3.25 -5.75 1.54
CA ASP A 13 4.36 -6.71 1.63
C ASP A 13 5.56 -6.24 0.79
N THR A 14 5.28 -5.69 -0.40
CA THR A 14 6.30 -5.06 -1.25
C THR A 14 6.95 -3.89 -0.54
N PHE A 15 6.15 -2.99 0.04
CA PHE A 15 6.65 -1.86 0.81
C PHE A 15 7.54 -2.30 1.98
N LYS A 16 7.13 -3.30 2.76
CA LYS A 16 7.94 -3.81 3.88
C LYS A 16 9.29 -4.34 3.40
N ALA A 17 9.29 -5.22 2.40
CA ALA A 17 10.51 -5.84 1.88
C ALA A 17 11.47 -4.78 1.31
N GLU A 18 10.94 -3.79 0.57
CA GLU A 18 11.77 -2.69 0.07
C GLU A 18 12.27 -1.78 1.18
N ALA A 19 11.41 -1.40 2.14
CA ALA A 19 11.77 -0.50 3.22
C ALA A 19 12.86 -1.10 4.10
N GLU A 20 12.76 -2.38 4.47
CA GLU A 20 13.78 -3.13 5.21
C GLU A 20 15.10 -3.15 4.43
N SER A 21 15.08 -3.64 3.18
CA SER A 21 16.27 -3.74 2.32
C SER A 21 16.97 -2.39 2.09
N LEU A 22 16.21 -1.31 1.92
CA LEU A 22 16.77 0.02 1.63
C LEU A 22 17.27 0.73 2.89
N THR A 23 16.62 0.49 4.04
CA THR A 23 17.03 1.05 5.33
C THR A 23 18.31 0.38 5.82
N GLU A 24 18.40 -0.95 5.74
CA GLU A 24 19.61 -1.71 6.09
C GLU A 24 20.82 -1.30 5.26
N LYS A 25 20.62 -1.03 3.96
CA LYS A 25 21.68 -0.63 3.03
C LYS A 25 21.98 0.88 3.05
N GLY A 26 21.28 1.68 3.85
CA GLY A 26 21.47 3.13 3.92
C GLY A 26 21.25 3.85 2.58
N ILE A 27 20.38 3.31 1.71
CA ILE A 27 20.20 3.80 0.35
C ILE A 27 19.43 5.13 0.38
N LYS A 28 20.00 6.21 -0.18
CA LYS A 28 19.36 7.55 -0.24
C LYS A 28 17.98 7.55 -0.93
N ALA A 29 17.72 6.58 -1.81
CA ALA A 29 16.44 6.41 -2.48
C ALA A 29 15.32 5.81 -1.60
N ALA A 30 15.62 5.40 -0.35
CA ALA A 30 14.63 4.85 0.58
C ALA A 30 13.44 5.81 0.81
N GLY A 31 13.72 7.09 1.06
CA GLY A 31 12.68 8.11 1.28
C GLY A 31 11.73 8.29 0.08
N PRO A 32 12.25 8.56 -1.13
CA PRO A 32 11.42 8.64 -2.34
C PRO A 32 10.60 7.39 -2.63
N ARG A 33 11.14 6.19 -2.43
CA ARG A 33 10.43 4.92 -2.63
C ARG A 33 9.33 4.69 -1.59
N ALA A 34 9.64 4.93 -0.31
CA ALA A 34 8.65 4.88 0.75
C ALA A 34 7.49 5.85 0.50
N ARG A 35 7.78 7.08 0.04
CA ARG A 35 6.75 8.05 -0.34
C ARG A 35 5.87 7.52 -1.48
N LYS A 36 6.46 6.94 -2.52
CA LYS A 36 5.72 6.39 -3.66
C LYS A 36 4.78 5.25 -3.21
N ALA A 37 5.31 4.28 -2.46
CA ALA A 37 4.54 3.15 -1.95
C ALA A 37 3.37 3.62 -1.06
N THR A 38 3.60 4.59 -0.17
CA THR A 38 2.53 5.16 0.65
C THR A 38 1.41 5.78 -0.19
N LEU A 39 1.73 6.50 -1.27
CA LEU A 39 0.72 7.11 -2.15
C LEU A 39 -0.10 6.06 -2.93
N GLU A 40 0.52 4.92 -3.28
CA GLU A 40 -0.17 3.81 -3.96
C GLU A 40 -1.09 3.06 -3.00
N ILE A 41 -0.60 2.73 -1.80
CA ILE A 41 -1.40 2.10 -0.74
C ILE A 41 -2.57 3.00 -0.32
N GLU A 42 -2.35 4.31 -0.13
CA GLU A 42 -3.40 5.25 0.26
C GLU A 42 -4.57 5.26 -0.73
N LYS A 43 -4.28 5.23 -2.05
CA LYS A 43 -5.32 5.16 -3.08
C LYS A 43 -6.17 3.91 -2.95
N LEU A 44 -5.53 2.75 -2.78
CA LEU A 44 -6.22 1.47 -2.63
C LEU A 44 -7.06 1.43 -1.35
N LEU A 45 -6.57 1.97 -0.24
CA LEU A 45 -7.32 2.06 1.01
C LEU A 45 -8.55 2.97 0.89
N LYS A 46 -8.44 4.09 0.18
CA LYS A 46 -9.58 4.97 -0.10
C LYS A 46 -10.63 4.29 -0.97
N GLU A 47 -10.21 3.54 -1.99
CA GLU A 47 -11.11 2.75 -2.83
C GLU A 47 -11.80 1.65 -2.03
N PHE A 48 -11.06 0.93 -1.18
CA PHE A 48 -11.62 -0.08 -0.27
C PHE A 48 -12.69 0.52 0.65
N ARG A 49 -12.43 1.69 1.24
CA ARG A 49 -13.40 2.40 2.05
C ARG A 49 -14.66 2.75 1.26
N LYS A 50 -14.51 3.28 0.05
CA LYS A 50 -15.65 3.66 -0.80
C LYS A 50 -16.53 2.45 -1.12
N VAL A 51 -15.91 1.38 -1.62
CA VAL A 51 -16.62 0.12 -1.95
C VAL A 51 -17.28 -0.48 -0.71
N SER A 52 -16.64 -0.42 0.46
CA SER A 52 -17.23 -0.91 1.72
C SER A 52 -18.48 -0.15 2.13
N ILE A 53 -18.50 1.17 1.96
CA ILE A 53 -19.68 2.01 2.24
C ILE A 53 -20.82 1.74 1.24
N GLU A 54 -20.48 1.48 -0.03
CA GLU A 54 -21.48 1.14 -1.05
C GLU A 54 -22.10 -0.25 -0.79
N GLU A 55 -21.28 -1.24 -0.41
CA GLU A 55 -21.76 -2.57 -0.05
C GLU A 55 -22.60 -2.56 1.23
N SER A 56 -22.28 -1.73 2.23
CA SER A 56 -23.08 -1.63 3.47
C SER A 56 -24.46 -1.00 3.29
N LYS A 57 -24.74 -0.45 2.10
CA LYS A 57 -26.04 0.14 1.75
C LYS A 57 -26.92 -0.82 0.94
N LYS A 58 -26.39 -1.96 0.50
CA LYS A 58 -27.14 -3.05 -0.10
C LYS A 58 -27.76 -3.92 0.97
#